data_AF-A0A9X7VYB5-F1
#
_entry.id   AF-A0A9X7VYB5-F1
#
_cell.length_a   1.000
_cell.length_b   1.000
_cell.length_c   1.000
_cell.angle_alpha   90.00
_cell.angle_beta   90.00
_cell.angle_gamma   90.00
#
_symmetry.space_group_name_H-M   'P 1'
#
loop_
_entity.id
_entity.type
_entity.pdbx_description
1 polymer ?
#
loop_
_entity_poly.entity_id
_entity_poly.type
_entity_poly.pdbx_seq_one_letter_code
_entity_poly.pdbx_strand_id
1 'polypeptide(L)'
;MKRRWLTYISIGILFGILDFYFPSHATIWLFAVWLVPIVPIILYQAKVSHSKKLSALASGLTWFIAVVFYYLTNVFQLAIGSSYEPWMSISNYKSPHFWSNWKSTLLSYVLGHIIEWGIIGVIGGSIIGFLVSFIFLFFSRKEVVK
;
A
#
# COMPACT_ATOMS: atom_id res chain seq x y z
N MET A 1 10.97 17.38 -9.05
CA MET A 1 9.72 16.64 -8.75
C MET A 1 9.90 15.12 -8.85
N LYS A 2 10.40 14.58 -9.97
CA LYS A 2 10.46 13.12 -10.24
C LYS A 2 11.09 12.26 -9.12
N ARG A 3 12.24 12.66 -8.55
CA ARG A 3 12.96 11.88 -7.52
C ARG A 3 12.14 11.61 -6.26
N ARG A 4 11.36 12.58 -5.77
CA ARG A 4 10.55 12.43 -4.55
C ARG A 4 9.40 11.43 -4.75
N TRP A 5 8.72 11.51 -5.90
CA TRP A 5 7.66 10.56 -6.25
C TRP A 5 8.18 9.15 -6.42
N LEU A 6 9.39 8.98 -6.99
CA LEU A 6 10.06 7.69 -7.02
C LEU A 6 10.30 7.15 -5.61
N THR A 7 10.78 7.99 -4.68
CA THR A 7 10.93 7.58 -3.28
C THR A 7 9.61 7.14 -2.65
N TYR A 8 8.51 7.85 -2.89
CA TYR A 8 7.19 7.45 -2.36
C TYR A 8 6.71 6.11 -2.92
N ILE A 9 6.90 5.90 -4.23
CA ILE A 9 6.63 4.61 -4.87
C ILE A 9 7.49 3.51 -4.26
N SER A 10 8.80 3.74 -4.11
CA SER A 10 9.71 2.77 -3.49
C SER A 10 9.31 2.43 -2.05
N ILE A 11 8.89 3.43 -1.26
CA ILE A 11 8.38 3.19 0.10
C ILE A 11 7.11 2.34 0.06
N GLY A 12 6.17 2.63 -0.85
CA GLY A 12 4.96 1.83 -1.04
C GLY A 12 5.30 0.38 -1.39
N ILE A 13 6.22 0.15 -2.32
CA ILE A 13 6.69 -1.19 -2.71
C ILE A 13 7.26 -1.94 -1.50
N LEU A 14 8.23 -1.34 -0.82
CA LEU A 14 8.91 -1.97 0.31
C LEU A 14 7.93 -2.26 1.45
N PHE A 15 7.06 -1.29 1.75
CA PHE A 15 6.07 -1.46 2.80
C PHE A 15 5.05 -2.54 2.46
N GLY A 16 4.52 -2.60 1.22
CA GLY A 16 3.59 -3.66 0.80
C GLY A 16 4.19 -5.06 0.91
N ILE A 17 5.47 -5.21 0.56
CA ILE A 17 6.20 -6.48 0.72
C ILE A 17 6.39 -6.82 2.21
N LEU A 18 6.71 -5.84 3.05
CA LEU A 18 6.91 -6.06 4.48
C LEU A 18 5.61 -6.34 5.23
N ASP A 19 4.52 -5.65 4.87
CA ASP A 19 3.17 -5.81 5.45
C ASP A 19 2.69 -7.26 5.37
N PHE A 20 3.05 -7.96 4.30
CA PHE A 20 2.81 -9.39 4.13
C PHE A 20 3.34 -10.26 5.29
N TYR A 21 4.45 -9.87 5.91
CA TYR A 21 5.08 -10.63 6.99
C TYR A 21 4.62 -10.20 8.39
N PHE A 22 3.80 -9.15 8.51
CA PHE A 22 3.34 -8.70 9.82
C PHE A 22 2.13 -9.53 10.30
N PRO A 23 2.23 -10.18 11.48
CA PRO A 23 1.15 -11.01 12.01
C PRO A 23 -0.10 -10.17 12.37
N SER A 24 -1.24 -10.47 11.75
CA SER A 24 -2.50 -9.71 11.85
C SER A 24 -3.31 -10.00 13.13
N HIS A 25 -2.67 -10.04 14.30
CA HIS A 25 -3.30 -10.57 15.52
C HIS A 25 -4.21 -9.56 16.23
N ALA A 26 -4.21 -8.30 15.82
CA ALA A 26 -5.18 -7.31 16.31
C ALA A 26 -5.49 -6.22 15.27
N THR A 27 -6.78 -5.98 15.06
CA THR A 27 -7.36 -5.11 14.02
C THR A 27 -6.94 -3.64 14.12
N ILE A 28 -6.66 -3.13 15.32
CA ILE A 28 -6.21 -1.74 15.53
C ILE A 28 -4.77 -1.55 15.00
N TRP A 29 -3.91 -2.56 15.17
CA TRP A 29 -2.53 -2.51 14.68
C TRP A 29 -2.47 -2.52 13.16
N LEU A 30 -3.44 -3.16 12.52
CA LEU A 30 -3.57 -3.20 11.07
C LEU A 30 -3.60 -1.79 10.47
N PHE A 31 -4.36 -0.86 11.06
CA PHE A 31 -4.40 0.52 10.56
C PHE A 31 -3.23 1.37 11.05
N ALA A 32 -2.74 1.15 12.26
CA ALA A 32 -1.66 1.93 12.84
C ALA A 32 -0.33 1.73 12.11
N VAL A 33 -0.01 0.49 11.71
CA VAL A 33 1.23 0.16 10.98
C VAL A 33 1.29 0.88 9.63
N TRP A 34 0.15 1.01 8.95
CA TRP A 34 0.06 1.70 7.67
C TRP A 34 0.29 3.22 7.77
N LEU A 35 0.12 3.83 8.95
CA LEU A 35 0.43 5.24 9.17
C LEU A 35 1.94 5.50 9.29
N VAL A 36 2.73 4.51 9.69
CA VAL A 36 4.18 4.65 9.92
C VAL A 36 4.93 5.15 8.68
N PRO A 37 4.76 4.56 7.47
CA PRO A 37 5.39 5.09 6.26
C PRO A 37 4.67 6.33 5.70
N ILE A 38 3.36 6.44 5.93
CA ILE A 38 2.51 7.44 5.29
C ILE A 38 2.67 8.83 5.93
N VAL A 39 2.70 8.94 7.26
CA VAL A 39 2.80 10.24 7.94
C VAL A 39 4.08 11.00 7.56
N PRO A 40 5.29 10.40 7.55
CA PRO A 40 6.50 11.08 7.09
C PRO A 40 6.40 11.59 5.66
N ILE A 41 5.79 10.81 4.75
CA ILE A 41 5.57 11.21 3.35
C ILE A 41 4.65 12.44 3.30
N ILE A 42 3.56 12.43 4.04
CA ILE A 42 2.61 13.54 4.09
C ILE A 42 3.30 14.81 4.58
N LEU A 43 4.00 14.74 5.72
CA LEU A 43 4.66 15.90 6.31
C LEU A 43 5.77 16.44 5.40
N TYR A 44 6.60 15.57 4.83
CA TYR A 44 7.64 15.97 3.90
C TYR A 44 7.06 16.59 2.63
N GLN A 45 6.01 15.99 2.06
CA GLN A 45 5.36 16.54 0.87
C GLN A 45 4.68 17.88 1.16
N ALA A 46 4.02 18.02 2.31
CA ALA A 46 3.41 19.27 2.75
C ALA A 46 4.47 20.35 2.95
N LYS A 47 5.60 20.03 3.60
CA LYS A 47 6.72 20.96 3.82
C LYS A 47 7.33 21.46 2.51
N VAL A 48 7.57 20.59 1.54
CA VAL A 48 8.27 20.99 0.30
C VAL A 48 7.33 21.61 -0.73
N SER A 49 6.06 21.21 -0.77
CA SER A 49 5.11 21.68 -1.78
C SER A 49 4.10 22.71 -1.29
N HIS A 50 4.00 22.93 0.03
CA HIS A 50 2.95 23.73 0.68
C HIS A 50 1.53 23.39 0.21
N SER A 51 1.31 22.17 -0.28
CA SER A 51 0.06 21.76 -0.92
C SER A 51 -0.56 20.54 -0.25
N LYS A 52 -1.78 20.73 0.25
CA LYS A 52 -2.60 19.67 0.84
C LYS A 52 -3.01 18.63 -0.21
N LYS A 53 -3.31 19.09 -1.43
CA LYS A 53 -3.72 18.23 -2.55
C LYS A 53 -2.58 17.29 -2.98
N LEU A 54 -1.36 17.81 -3.08
CA LEU A 54 -0.21 16.98 -3.43
C LEU A 54 0.16 16.01 -2.32
N SER A 55 -0.08 16.37 -1.05
CA SER A 55 0.10 15.48 0.09
C SER A 55 -0.91 14.33 0.07
N ALA A 56 -2.18 14.63 -0.19
CA ALA A 56 -3.24 13.64 -0.40
C ALA A 56 -2.93 12.69 -1.57
N LEU A 57 -2.48 13.22 -2.71
CA LEU A 57 -2.08 12.41 -3.86
C LEU A 57 -0.87 11.51 -3.53
N ALA A 58 0.14 12.05 -2.83
CA ALA A 58 1.32 11.28 -2.46
C ALA A 58 1.00 10.12 -1.52
N SER A 59 0.19 10.36 -0.48
CA SER A 59 -0.22 9.30 0.45
C SER A 59 -1.15 8.29 -0.21
N GLY A 60 -2.17 8.73 -0.95
CA GLY A 60 -3.09 7.85 -1.68
C GLY A 60 -2.36 6.94 -2.67
N LEU A 61 -1.42 7.50 -3.45
CA LEU A 61 -0.60 6.71 -4.38
C LEU A 61 0.31 5.71 -3.65
N THR A 62 0.96 6.13 -2.57
CA THR A 62 1.85 5.24 -1.80
C THR A 62 1.09 4.06 -1.22
N TRP A 63 -0.10 4.32 -0.65
CA TRP A 63 -0.97 3.29 -0.09
C TRP A 63 -1.44 2.31 -1.17
N PHE A 64 -1.88 2.83 -2.32
CA PHE A 64 -2.28 1.99 -3.45
C PHE A 64 -1.14 1.08 -3.94
N ILE A 65 0.06 1.63 -4.11
CA ILE A 65 1.25 0.86 -4.49
C ILE A 65 1.53 -0.24 -3.46
N ALA A 66 1.43 0.06 -2.17
CA ALA A 66 1.61 -0.93 -1.12
C ALA A 66 0.58 -2.07 -1.19
N VAL A 67 -0.70 -1.76 -1.42
CA VAL A 67 -1.75 -2.79 -1.61
C VAL A 67 -1.41 -3.69 -2.80
N VAL A 68 -1.01 -3.12 -3.93
CA VAL A 68 -0.63 -3.90 -5.12
C VAL A 68 0.53 -4.84 -4.79
N PHE A 69 1.59 -4.34 -4.14
CA PHE A 69 2.78 -5.15 -3.84
C PHE A 69 2.55 -6.17 -2.73
N TYR A 70 1.64 -5.92 -1.80
CA TYR A 70 1.16 -6.92 -0.84
C TYR A 70 0.55 -8.13 -1.55
N TYR A 71 -0.39 -7.89 -2.49
CA TYR A 71 -1.03 -8.99 -3.22
C TYR A 71 -0.13 -9.65 -4.26
N LEU A 72 0.82 -8.92 -4.86
CA LEU A 72 1.86 -9.54 -5.69
C LEU A 72 2.80 -10.43 -4.88
N THR A 73 3.09 -10.07 -3.62
CA THR A 73 3.86 -10.92 -2.71
C THR A 73 3.12 -12.21 -2.39
N ASN A 74 1.79 -12.14 -2.19
CA ASN A 74 0.95 -13.34 -2.05
C ASN A 74 1.04 -14.25 -3.28
N VAL A 75 0.94 -13.69 -4.49
CA VAL A 75 1.11 -14.43 -5.76
C VAL A 75 2.47 -15.13 -5.81
N PHE A 76 3.53 -14.43 -5.45
CA PHE A 76 4.88 -15.00 -5.45
C PHE A 76 5.02 -16.15 -4.46
N GLN A 77 4.45 -16.02 -3.25
CA GLN A 77 4.45 -17.11 -2.26
C GLN A 77 3.68 -18.34 -2.77
N LEU A 78 2.52 -18.13 -3.39
CA LEU A 78 1.73 -19.21 -4.00
C LEU A 78 2.48 -19.90 -5.15
N ALA A 79 3.22 -19.14 -5.96
CA ALA A 79 4.03 -19.66 -7.06
C ALA A 79 5.18 -20.55 -6.59
N ILE A 80 5.77 -20.26 -5.43
CA ILE A 80 6.78 -21.13 -4.80
C ILE A 80 6.12 -22.36 -4.18
N GLY A 81 4.89 -22.21 -3.69
CA GLY A 81 4.16 -23.23 -2.94
C GLY A 81 4.20 -22.91 -1.46
N SER A 82 3.08 -22.44 -0.91
CA SER A 82 2.96 -22.18 0.52
C SER A 82 2.65 -23.48 1.27
N SER A 83 2.89 -23.50 2.59
CA SER A 83 2.57 -24.65 3.44
C SER A 83 1.08 -25.02 3.46
N TYR A 84 0.21 -24.08 3.10
CA TYR A 84 -1.25 -24.24 3.11
C TYR A 84 -1.80 -24.62 1.73
N GLU A 85 -1.17 -24.15 0.64
CA GLU A 85 -1.63 -24.31 -0.74
C GLU A 85 -0.51 -24.87 -1.65
N PRO A 86 0.08 -26.04 -1.31
CA PRO A 86 1.24 -26.57 -2.05
C PRO A 86 0.92 -26.88 -3.52
N TRP A 87 -0.34 -27.21 -3.84
CA TRP A 87 -0.79 -27.48 -5.21
C TRP A 87 -0.73 -26.26 -6.15
N MET A 88 -0.67 -25.04 -5.62
CA MET A 88 -0.52 -23.82 -6.42
C MET A 88 0.91 -23.60 -6.93
N SER A 89 1.90 -24.30 -6.35
CA SER A 89 3.31 -24.17 -6.75
C SER A 89 3.49 -24.37 -8.25
N ILE A 90 4.35 -23.56 -8.88
CA ILE A 90 4.68 -23.64 -10.31
C ILE A 90 5.22 -25.02 -10.71
N SER A 91 5.79 -25.77 -9.75
CA SER A 91 6.23 -27.16 -9.98
C SER A 91 5.07 -28.09 -10.38
N ASN A 92 3.83 -27.76 -10.00
CA ASN A 92 2.63 -28.55 -10.27
C ASN A 92 1.93 -28.19 -11.58
N TYR A 93 2.62 -27.51 -12.52
CA TYR A 93 2.05 -27.02 -13.78
C TYR A 93 1.39 -28.10 -14.67
N LYS A 94 1.74 -29.38 -14.46
CA LYS A 94 1.17 -30.53 -15.16
C LYS A 94 -0.16 -31.03 -14.56
N SER A 95 -0.58 -30.50 -13.42
CA SER A 95 -1.80 -30.97 -12.76
C SER A 95 -3.07 -30.63 -13.56
N PRO A 96 -4.11 -31.48 -13.56
CA PRO A 96 -5.29 -31.34 -14.43
C PRO A 96 -6.09 -30.03 -14.29
N HIS A 97 -5.86 -29.25 -13.22
CA HIS A 97 -6.57 -28.00 -12.94
C HIS A 97 -5.64 -26.80 -12.69
N PHE A 98 -4.33 -26.95 -12.91
CA PHE A 98 -3.34 -25.92 -12.58
C PHE A 98 -3.71 -24.53 -13.09
N TRP A 99 -3.92 -24.41 -14.40
CA TRP A 99 -4.20 -23.12 -15.05
C TRP A 99 -5.58 -22.57 -14.69
N SER A 100 -6.54 -23.45 -14.42
CA SER A 100 -7.88 -23.04 -13.95
C SER A 100 -7.80 -22.43 -12.56
N ASN A 101 -7.05 -23.06 -11.65
CA ASN A 101 -6.83 -22.56 -10.30
C ASN A 101 -6.08 -21.23 -10.33
N TRP A 102 -4.99 -21.14 -11.09
CA TRP A 102 -4.23 -19.90 -11.28
C TRP A 102 -5.09 -18.76 -11.84
N LYS A 103 -5.91 -19.03 -12.85
CA LYS A 103 -6.83 -18.04 -13.41
C LYS A 103 -7.83 -17.56 -12.36
N SER A 104 -8.43 -18.47 -11.60
CA SER A 104 -9.37 -18.14 -10.52
C SER A 104 -8.70 -17.30 -9.43
N THR A 105 -7.53 -17.72 -8.95
CA THR A 105 -6.78 -16.99 -7.92
C THR A 105 -6.36 -15.59 -8.41
N LEU A 106 -5.86 -15.45 -9.64
CA LEU A 106 -5.43 -14.16 -10.15
C LEU A 106 -6.60 -13.20 -10.38
N LEU A 107 -7.72 -13.67 -10.93
CA LEU A 107 -8.87 -12.81 -11.27
C LEU A 107 -9.77 -12.54 -10.08
N SER A 108 -10.15 -13.57 -9.33
CA SER A 108 -11.14 -13.44 -8.26
C SER A 108 -10.48 -13.00 -6.96
N TYR A 109 -9.38 -13.64 -6.57
CA TYR A 109 -8.71 -13.30 -5.32
C TYR A 109 -7.82 -12.07 -5.48
N VAL A 110 -6.74 -12.17 -6.25
CA VAL A 110 -5.70 -11.12 -6.33
C VAL A 110 -6.26 -9.82 -6.91
N LEU A 111 -6.82 -9.86 -8.11
CA LEU A 111 -7.35 -8.65 -8.75
C LEU A 111 -8.55 -8.08 -8.00
N GLY A 112 -9.46 -8.93 -7.54
CA GLY A 112 -10.62 -8.52 -6.73
C GLY A 112 -10.19 -7.75 -5.47
N HIS A 113 -9.24 -8.29 -4.72
CA HIS A 113 -8.77 -7.63 -3.50
C HIS A 113 -7.90 -6.41 -3.78
N ILE A 114 -7.10 -6.39 -4.85
CA ILE A 114 -6.36 -5.19 -5.27
C ILE A 114 -7.34 -4.06 -5.59
N ILE A 115 -8.47 -4.35 -6.25
CA ILE A 115 -9.49 -3.33 -6.55
C ILE A 115 -10.14 -2.83 -5.26
N GLU A 116 -10.66 -3.74 -4.44
CA GLU A 116 -11.36 -3.39 -3.20
C GLU A 116 -10.47 -2.60 -2.24
N TRP A 117 -9.34 -3.18 -1.84
CA TRP A 117 -8.40 -2.55 -0.91
C TRP A 117 -7.65 -1.39 -1.56
N GLY A 118 -7.47 -1.40 -2.88
CA GLY A 118 -6.88 -0.29 -3.62
C GLY A 118 -7.76 0.95 -3.54
N ILE A 119 -9.07 0.81 -3.73
CA ILE A 119 -10.03 1.91 -3.57
C ILE A 119 -9.98 2.44 -2.13
N ILE A 120 -10.03 1.55 -1.13
CA ILE A 120 -9.94 1.92 0.29
C ILE A 120 -8.62 2.66 0.57
N GLY A 121 -7.49 2.14 0.07
CA GLY A 121 -6.17 2.75 0.27
C GLY A 121 -6.02 4.11 -0.40
N VAL A 122 -6.55 4.29 -1.62
CA VAL A 122 -6.55 5.59 -2.30
C VAL A 122 -7.41 6.59 -1.54
N ILE A 123 -8.64 6.24 -1.18
CA ILE A 123 -9.56 7.16 -0.50
C ILE A 123 -9.06 7.46 0.91
N GLY A 124 -8.79 6.44 1.72
CA GLY A 124 -8.30 6.57 3.09
C GLY A 124 -6.97 7.32 3.13
N GLY A 125 -6.02 6.96 2.27
CA GLY A 125 -4.74 7.64 2.16
C GLY A 125 -4.86 9.08 1.74
N SER A 126 -5.75 9.40 0.81
CA SER A 126 -5.98 10.79 0.38
C SER A 126 -6.61 11.63 1.48
N ILE A 127 -7.59 11.08 2.21
CA ILE A 127 -8.25 11.76 3.34
C ILE A 127 -7.23 12.06 4.43
N ILE A 128 -6.48 11.05 4.88
CA ILE A 128 -5.46 11.21 5.93
C ILE A 128 -4.37 12.19 5.47
N GLY A 129 -3.91 12.08 4.22
CA GLY A 129 -2.94 13.00 3.64
C GLY A 129 -3.40 14.44 3.62
N PHE A 130 -4.67 14.67 3.28
CA PHE A 130 -5.26 15.99 3.33
C PHE A 130 -5.35 16.53 4.76
N LEU A 131 -5.88 15.75 5.71
CA LEU A 131 -6.09 16.19 7.08
C LEU A 131 -4.78 16.48 7.82
N VAL A 132 -3.81 15.57 7.74
CA VAL A 132 -2.51 15.73 8.40
C VAL A 132 -1.74 16.92 7.81
N SER A 133 -1.72 17.06 6.47
CA SER A 133 -1.08 18.22 5.84
C SER A 133 -1.81 19.53 6.13
N PHE A 134 -3.14 19.50 6.28
CA PHE A 134 -3.92 20.68 6.67
C PHE A 134 -3.53 21.16 8.06
N ILE A 135 -3.50 20.25 9.03
CA ILE A 135 -3.11 20.55 10.42
C ILE A 135 -1.67 21.08 10.45
N PHE A 136 -0.74 20.37 9.80
CA PHE A 136 0.66 20.76 9.74
C PHE A 136 0.85 22.18 9.19
N LEU A 137 0.28 22.47 8.02
CA LEU A 137 0.42 23.78 7.38
C LEU A 137 -0.29 24.90 8.15
N PHE A 138 -1.39 24.59 8.84
CA PHE A 138 -2.08 25.56 9.69
C PHE A 138 -1.18 26.03 10.86
N PHE A 139 -0.48 25.09 11.51
CA PHE A 139 0.44 25.43 12.61
C PHE A 139 1.72 26.09 12.11
N SER A 140 2.33 25.60 11.02
CA SER A 140 3.54 26.23 10.46
C SER A 140 3.31 27.67 10.01
N ARG A 141 2.08 28.05 9.63
CA ARG A 141 1.75 29.44 9.28
C ARG A 141 1.71 30.37 10.49
N LYS A 142 1.35 29.85 11.67
CA LYS A 142 1.30 30.64 12.92
C LYS A 142 2.69 30.93 13.48
N GLU A 143 3.65 30.03 13.26
CA GLU A 143 5.05 30.22 13.71
C GLU A 143 5.78 31.31 12.91
N VAL A 144 5.43 31.53 11.65
CA VAL A 144 6.05 32.58 10.79
C VAL A 144 5.50 33.98 11.07
N VAL A 145 4.34 34.09 11.74
CA VAL A 145 3.67 35.37 12.04
C VAL A 145 3.99 35.86 13.47
N LYS A 146 4.72 35.08 14.26
CA LYS A 146 5.28 35.51 15.56
C LYS A 146 6.72 35.99 15.38
#